data_AF-A0A642C0K7-F1
#
_entry.id   AF-A0A642C0K7-F1
#
_cell.length_a   1.000
_cell.length_b   1.000
_cell.length_c   1.000
_cell.angle_alpha   90.00
_cell.angle_beta   90.00
_cell.angle_gamma   90.00
#
_symmetry.space_group_name_H-M   'P 1'
#
loop_
_entity.id
_entity.type
_entity.pdbx_description
1 polymer ?
#
loop_
_entity_poly.entity_id
_entity_poly.type
_entity_poly.pdbx_seq_one_letter_code
_entity_poly.pdbx_strand_id
1 'polypeptide(L)'
;KKGSPYKGNKQVRKAVHQALAFWLENDFICENWWWNQIGTPNTMVSLLLILDRDLSPEESERMLKIAERGNINAWGARPSGDRIKIAGLQAKAALFKRDVQEVAMLMKVIEGEIKFSTERGMQHDFSFHHRTDWVNNTLSYGSGYASAFIEWASNVADTKFRFSEQAVRLLIDYYLDGICKQMVYGRISDPGILNRDITRPGEERVWSPSDPEKLRNLTDYRQAELDNIICLRKGDSSCRPGSFAKFFWRTDHFVFQRPDFYTSVRMYSARNANMEEPYNGEGLMNHFRGDGTNYLSVRGDEYKRLTPVYDWMKIPGATIVQLDKMPGENEIQKWGLTDCVGAVTDGTYGAVGLDFKSPHTGLAAKKVWFCFDKTYVCLGTDISSRMKNQVLTTVNQCLLNGQVTVSDADGIHPQERGSRMKKGVRWV
;
A
#
# COMPACT_ATOMS: atom_id res chain seq x y z
N LYS A 1 20.61 -22.86 -12.28
CA LYS A 1 19.21 -23.33 -12.05
C LYS A 1 18.95 -24.61 -12.85
N LYS A 2 18.29 -25.63 -12.27
CA LYS A 2 17.86 -26.85 -13.01
C LYS A 2 16.88 -26.46 -14.13
N GLY A 3 17.03 -27.03 -15.32
CA GLY A 3 16.20 -26.71 -16.49
C GLY A 3 16.56 -25.42 -17.25
N SER A 4 17.58 -24.67 -16.82
CA SER A 4 18.08 -23.52 -17.58
C SER A 4 19.00 -23.98 -18.72
N PRO A 5 18.86 -23.46 -19.96
CA PRO A 5 19.77 -23.76 -21.06
C PRO A 5 21.21 -23.26 -20.80
N TYR A 6 21.38 -22.37 -19.81
CA TYR A 6 22.68 -21.82 -19.42
C TYR A 6 23.31 -22.55 -18.22
N LYS A 7 22.70 -23.63 -17.72
CA LYS A 7 23.23 -24.36 -16.57
C LYS A 7 24.64 -24.91 -16.90
N GLY A 8 25.64 -24.48 -16.13
CA GLY A 8 27.03 -24.91 -16.32
C GLY A 8 27.75 -24.27 -17.52
N ASN A 9 27.12 -23.31 -18.20
CA ASN A 9 27.73 -22.64 -19.35
C ASN A 9 28.91 -21.75 -18.91
N LYS A 10 30.12 -22.08 -19.38
CA LYS A 10 31.36 -21.38 -19.02
C LYS A 10 31.41 -19.93 -19.52
N GLN A 11 30.84 -19.63 -20.69
CA GLN A 11 30.80 -18.26 -21.22
C GLN A 11 29.88 -17.37 -20.39
N VAL A 12 28.71 -17.89 -20.00
CA VAL A 12 27.79 -17.17 -19.11
C VAL A 12 28.43 -16.93 -17.75
N ARG A 13 29.09 -17.95 -17.17
CA ARG A 13 29.84 -17.79 -15.92
C ARG A 13 30.90 -16.68 -16.06
N LYS A 14 31.71 -16.71 -17.13
CA LYS A 14 32.72 -15.67 -17.39
C LYS A 14 32.10 -14.27 -17.48
N ALA A 15 30.98 -14.12 -18.19
CA ALA A 15 30.28 -12.84 -18.30
C ALA A 15 29.77 -12.33 -16.95
N VAL A 16 29.25 -13.21 -16.09
CA VAL A 16 28.83 -12.86 -14.72
C VAL A 16 30.00 -12.32 -13.90
N HIS A 17 31.15 -13.01 -13.89
CA HIS A 17 32.33 -12.55 -13.15
C HIS A 17 32.90 -11.24 -13.73
N GLN A 18 32.87 -11.05 -15.05
CA GLN A 18 33.30 -9.79 -15.68
C GLN A 18 32.38 -8.61 -15.31
N ALA A 19 31.06 -8.82 -15.35
CA ALA A 19 30.10 -7.80 -14.93
C ALA A 19 30.24 -7.48 -13.44
N LEU A 20 30.45 -8.50 -12.61
CA LEU A 20 30.70 -8.34 -11.19
C LEU A 20 31.99 -7.54 -10.95
N ALA A 21 33.10 -7.89 -11.59
CA ALA A 21 34.37 -7.19 -11.46
C ALA A 21 34.23 -5.70 -11.80
N PHE A 22 33.55 -5.38 -12.92
CA PHE A 22 33.26 -4.00 -13.30
C PHE A 22 32.45 -3.26 -12.23
N TRP A 23 31.41 -3.89 -11.70
CA TRP A 23 30.60 -3.28 -10.65
C TRP A 23 31.40 -3.04 -9.36
N LEU A 24 32.20 -4.01 -8.94
CA LEU A 24 33.03 -3.93 -7.74
C LEU A 24 34.14 -2.88 -7.88
N GLU A 25 34.66 -2.66 -9.10
CA GLU A 25 35.69 -1.65 -9.39
C GLU A 25 35.13 -0.23 -9.31
N ASN A 26 33.92 -0.02 -9.80
CA ASN A 26 33.33 1.31 -9.89
C ASN A 26 32.51 1.72 -8.67
N ASP A 27 32.00 0.75 -7.90
CA ASP A 27 31.26 0.97 -6.67
C ASP A 27 30.18 2.07 -6.76
N PHE A 28 29.23 1.87 -7.67
CA PHE A 28 28.24 2.91 -8.00
C PHE A 28 27.36 3.29 -6.80
N ILE A 29 27.24 4.60 -6.58
CA ILE A 29 26.40 5.25 -5.56
C ILE A 29 25.49 6.27 -6.25
N CYS A 30 24.26 6.43 -5.78
CA CYS A 30 23.35 7.49 -6.24
C CYS A 30 22.90 8.37 -5.08
N GLU A 31 22.24 9.50 -5.36
CA GLU A 31 21.79 10.45 -4.33
C GLU A 31 20.72 9.85 -3.40
N ASN A 32 19.89 8.95 -3.91
CA ASN A 32 18.86 8.30 -3.11
C ASN A 32 19.47 7.19 -2.24
N TRP A 33 19.60 7.49 -0.93
CA TRP A 33 20.15 6.58 0.09
C TRP A 33 19.56 5.16 0.04
N TRP A 34 18.28 5.02 -0.37
CA TRP A 34 17.59 3.75 -0.41
C TRP A 34 18.29 2.75 -1.34
N TRP A 35 18.80 3.20 -2.50
CA TRP A 35 19.54 2.32 -3.39
C TRP A 35 20.89 1.91 -2.80
N ASN A 36 21.53 2.79 -2.04
CA ASN A 36 22.86 2.55 -1.49
C ASN A 36 22.82 1.63 -0.26
N GLN A 37 21.71 1.63 0.50
CA GLN A 37 21.57 0.87 1.76
C GLN A 37 20.56 -0.28 1.70
N ILE A 38 19.68 -0.32 0.69
CA ILE A 38 18.68 -1.38 0.52
C ILE A 38 18.77 -2.00 -0.87
N GLY A 39 18.59 -1.23 -1.95
CA GLY A 39 18.47 -1.76 -3.31
C GLY A 39 19.70 -2.53 -3.82
N THR A 40 20.84 -1.85 -3.89
CA THR A 40 22.13 -2.43 -4.32
C THR A 40 22.61 -3.51 -3.33
N PRO A 41 22.59 -3.28 -2.00
CA PRO A 41 22.90 -4.33 -1.02
C PRO A 41 22.06 -5.59 -1.15
N ASN A 42 20.75 -5.48 -1.41
CA ASN A 42 19.87 -6.64 -1.64
C ASN A 42 20.28 -7.47 -2.85
N THR A 43 20.63 -6.78 -3.95
CA THR A 43 21.14 -7.46 -5.14
C THR A 43 22.46 -8.16 -4.84
N MET A 44 23.37 -7.46 -4.14
CA MET A 44 24.69 -7.98 -3.84
C MET A 44 24.64 -9.20 -2.91
N VAL A 45 23.83 -9.16 -1.85
CA VAL A 45 23.69 -10.28 -0.92
C VAL A 45 22.99 -11.49 -1.55
N SER A 46 22.05 -11.25 -2.48
CA SER A 46 21.44 -12.32 -3.26
C SER A 46 22.46 -13.01 -4.16
N LEU A 47 23.35 -12.24 -4.81
CA LEU A 47 24.45 -12.79 -5.61
C LEU A 47 25.46 -13.55 -4.77
N LEU A 48 25.83 -13.03 -3.59
CA LEU A 48 26.68 -13.74 -2.62
C LEU A 48 26.13 -15.13 -2.31
N LEU A 49 24.84 -15.23 -1.97
CA LEU A 49 24.21 -16.53 -1.65
C LEU A 49 24.05 -17.45 -2.87
N ILE A 50 23.82 -16.91 -4.07
CA ILE A 50 23.66 -17.71 -5.29
C ILE A 50 25.00 -18.26 -5.78
N LEU A 51 26.06 -17.45 -5.76
CA LEU A 51 27.38 -17.82 -6.27
C LEU A 51 28.17 -18.59 -5.21
N ASP A 52 28.09 -18.20 -3.94
CA ASP A 52 28.69 -18.89 -2.79
C ASP A 52 30.13 -19.39 -3.08
N ARG A 53 30.31 -20.70 -3.25
CA ARG A 53 31.60 -21.35 -3.52
C ARG A 53 32.20 -21.05 -4.89
N ASP A 54 31.45 -20.45 -5.80
CA ASP A 54 31.94 -20.06 -7.13
C ASP A 54 32.69 -18.72 -7.13
N LEU A 55 32.65 -17.96 -6.03
CA LEU A 55 33.36 -16.69 -5.85
C LEU A 55 34.80 -16.90 -5.37
N SER A 56 35.71 -16.04 -5.82
CA SER A 56 37.03 -15.92 -5.20
C SER A 56 36.91 -15.25 -3.81
N PRO A 57 37.88 -15.45 -2.89
CA PRO A 57 37.91 -14.74 -1.61
C PRO A 57 37.85 -13.21 -1.79
N GLU A 58 38.59 -12.67 -2.76
CA GLU A 58 38.60 -11.23 -3.06
C GLU A 58 37.25 -10.72 -3.57
N GLU A 59 36.59 -11.46 -4.47
CA GLU A 59 35.25 -11.11 -4.95
C GLU A 59 34.27 -11.09 -3.78
N SER A 60 34.27 -12.14 -2.95
CA SER A 60 33.36 -12.23 -1.81
C SER A 60 33.56 -11.11 -0.79
N GLU A 61 34.80 -10.72 -0.50
CA GLU A 61 35.11 -9.64 0.45
C GLU A 61 34.60 -8.28 -0.09
N ARG A 62 34.84 -7.98 -1.36
CA ARG A 62 34.41 -6.73 -1.99
C ARG A 62 32.89 -6.65 -2.13
N MET A 63 32.24 -7.76 -2.46
CA MET A 63 30.78 -7.88 -2.47
C MET A 63 30.19 -7.65 -1.08
N LEU A 64 30.79 -8.23 -0.02
CA LEU A 64 30.35 -8.04 1.36
C LEU A 64 30.45 -6.56 1.78
N LYS A 65 31.52 -5.83 1.41
CA LYS A 65 31.63 -4.38 1.68
C LYS A 65 30.45 -3.57 1.13
N ILE A 66 29.90 -3.96 -0.02
CA ILE A 66 28.71 -3.32 -0.61
C ILE A 66 27.43 -3.82 0.07
N ALA A 67 27.30 -5.13 0.31
CA ALA A 67 26.13 -5.72 0.95
C ALA A 67 25.92 -5.24 2.40
N GLU A 68 27.00 -5.04 3.15
CA GLU A 68 26.96 -4.66 4.57
C GLU A 68 26.71 -3.16 4.80
N ARG A 69 26.56 -2.36 3.73
CA ARG A 69 26.01 -0.99 3.82
C ARG A 69 24.61 -0.96 4.41
N GLY A 70 23.83 -2.00 4.12
CA GLY A 70 22.56 -2.27 4.78
C GLY A 70 22.80 -3.06 6.06
N ASN A 71 22.99 -2.36 7.17
CA ASN A 71 23.10 -2.97 8.50
C ASN A 71 22.22 -2.24 9.53
N ILE A 72 21.90 -2.91 10.64
CA ILE A 72 20.97 -2.38 11.65
C ILE A 72 21.43 -1.09 12.34
N ASN A 73 22.71 -0.72 12.21
CA ASN A 73 23.26 0.54 12.72
C ASN A 73 23.28 1.65 11.66
N ALA A 74 22.92 1.35 10.40
CA ALA A 74 22.82 2.33 9.35
C ALA A 74 21.68 3.31 9.64
N TRP A 75 21.87 4.59 9.27
CA TRP A 75 20.84 5.62 9.43
C TRP A 75 19.51 5.27 8.74
N GLY A 76 19.55 4.47 7.68
CA GLY A 76 18.37 3.94 7.00
C GLY A 76 17.56 2.94 7.82
N ALA A 77 18.12 2.32 8.87
CA ALA A 77 17.47 1.31 9.71
C ALA A 77 16.46 1.90 10.71
N ARG A 78 15.56 2.74 10.21
CA ARG A 78 14.51 3.39 10.99
C ARG A 78 13.48 2.37 11.45
N PRO A 79 12.88 2.55 12.64
CA PRO A 79 11.94 1.60 13.21
C PRO A 79 10.86 1.13 12.22
N SER A 80 10.47 -0.14 12.33
CA SER A 80 9.48 -0.79 11.49
C SER A 80 9.96 -1.13 10.06
N GLY A 81 9.31 -0.59 9.03
CA GLY A 81 9.41 -1.10 7.65
C GLY A 81 10.82 -1.08 7.03
N ASP A 82 11.67 -0.12 7.40
CA ASP A 82 13.04 -0.05 6.88
C ASP A 82 13.98 -0.96 7.69
N ARG A 83 13.89 -0.93 9.02
CA ARG A 83 14.71 -1.74 9.93
C ARG A 83 14.55 -3.23 9.67
N ILE A 84 13.33 -3.74 9.47
CA ILE A 84 13.13 -5.17 9.21
C ILE A 84 13.78 -5.61 7.90
N LYS A 85 13.71 -4.78 6.86
CA LYS A 85 14.34 -5.06 5.56
C LYS A 85 15.85 -5.05 5.68
N ILE A 86 16.42 -4.04 6.32
CA ILE A 86 17.86 -3.90 6.54
C ILE A 86 18.41 -5.03 7.43
N ALA A 87 17.70 -5.38 8.51
CA ALA A 87 18.06 -6.54 9.33
C ALA A 87 18.04 -7.83 8.51
N GLY A 88 17.07 -7.98 7.60
CA GLY A 88 17.02 -9.10 6.66
C GLY A 88 18.21 -9.13 5.68
N LEU A 89 18.68 -7.97 5.21
CA LEU A 89 19.87 -7.90 4.36
C LEU A 89 21.11 -8.34 5.12
N GLN A 90 21.30 -7.81 6.32
CA GLN A 90 22.41 -8.19 7.19
C GLN A 90 22.34 -9.68 7.54
N ALA A 91 21.15 -10.23 7.76
CA ALA A 91 20.99 -11.65 8.10
C ALA A 91 21.36 -12.56 6.91
N LYS A 92 21.06 -12.15 5.67
CA LYS A 92 21.54 -12.85 4.47
C LYS A 92 23.07 -12.79 4.35
N ALA A 93 23.70 -11.68 4.71
CA ALA A 93 25.16 -11.56 4.73
C ALA A 93 25.79 -12.43 5.83
N ALA A 94 25.20 -12.45 7.03
CA ALA A 94 25.60 -13.34 8.13
C ALA A 94 25.47 -14.82 7.74
N LEU A 95 24.39 -15.20 7.04
CA LEU A 95 24.23 -16.53 6.45
C LEU A 95 25.34 -16.83 5.44
N PHE A 96 25.71 -15.89 4.56
CA PHE A 96 26.85 -16.08 3.65
C PHE A 96 28.15 -16.34 4.43
N LYS A 97 28.43 -15.57 5.48
CA LYS A 97 29.61 -15.71 6.34
C LYS A 97 29.59 -16.96 7.25
N ARG A 98 28.46 -17.68 7.30
CA ARG A 98 28.22 -18.79 8.26
C ARG A 98 28.32 -18.34 9.73
N ASP A 99 28.00 -17.08 10.01
CA ASP A 99 28.01 -16.51 11.35
C ASP A 99 26.70 -16.82 12.09
N VAL A 100 26.72 -17.91 12.86
CA VAL A 100 25.56 -18.40 13.61
C VAL A 100 25.12 -17.41 14.70
N GLN A 101 26.06 -16.67 15.30
CA GLN A 101 25.76 -15.74 16.39
C GLN A 101 25.08 -14.48 15.85
N GLU A 102 25.60 -13.93 14.74
CA GLU A 102 25.00 -12.79 14.07
C GLU A 102 23.60 -13.12 13.53
N VAL A 103 23.42 -14.31 12.94
CA VAL A 103 22.08 -14.79 12.53
C VAL A 103 21.13 -14.87 13.72
N ALA A 104 21.55 -15.46 14.84
CA ALA A 104 20.71 -15.57 16.04
C ALA A 104 20.22 -14.21 16.55
N MET A 105 21.13 -13.24 16.61
CA MET A 105 20.83 -11.87 17.04
C MET A 105 19.85 -11.20 16.07
N LEU A 106 20.08 -11.30 14.75
CA LEU A 106 19.23 -10.66 13.75
C LEU A 106 17.83 -11.27 13.67
N MET A 107 17.69 -12.58 13.92
CA MET A 107 16.38 -13.22 14.00
C MET A 107 15.56 -12.65 15.16
N LYS A 108 16.19 -12.35 16.30
CA LYS A 108 15.53 -11.67 17.42
C LYS A 108 15.18 -10.21 17.13
N VAL A 109 16.01 -9.50 16.37
CA VAL A 109 15.68 -8.15 15.89
C VAL A 109 14.47 -8.18 14.98
N ILE A 110 14.46 -9.03 13.95
CA ILE A 110 13.36 -9.15 12.98
C ILE A 110 12.06 -9.57 13.68
N GLU A 111 12.12 -10.56 14.57
CA GLU A 111 10.98 -10.97 15.38
C GLU A 111 10.45 -9.81 16.23
N GLY A 112 11.33 -9.05 16.89
CA GLY A 112 10.97 -7.92 17.75
C GLY A 112 10.42 -6.68 17.01
N GLU A 113 10.46 -6.67 15.68
CA GLU A 113 9.82 -5.62 14.88
C GLU A 113 8.30 -5.83 14.77
N ILE A 114 7.75 -7.06 14.93
CA ILE A 114 6.29 -7.30 14.94
C ILE A 114 5.66 -6.89 16.27
N LYS A 115 5.08 -5.69 16.29
CA LYS A 115 4.46 -5.11 17.49
C LYS A 115 3.58 -3.91 17.13
N PHE A 116 2.62 -3.62 18.00
CA PHE A 116 1.91 -2.35 17.94
C PHE A 116 2.85 -1.19 18.28
N SER A 117 2.62 -0.08 17.61
CA SER A 117 3.33 1.17 17.77
C SER A 117 2.33 2.31 17.97
N THR A 118 2.73 3.29 18.76
CA THR A 118 2.08 4.61 18.79
C THR A 118 2.80 5.62 17.91
N GLU A 119 3.93 5.24 17.31
CA GLU A 119 4.77 6.01 16.39
C GLU A 119 4.72 5.39 14.98
N ARG A 120 5.85 5.36 14.26
CA ARG A 120 5.99 4.61 13.01
C ARG A 120 5.76 3.12 13.23
N GLY A 121 5.12 2.49 12.27
CA GLY A 121 4.88 1.05 12.19
C GLY A 121 3.41 0.68 12.26
N MET A 122 3.15 -0.56 12.67
CA MET A 122 1.80 -1.10 12.78
C MET A 122 1.05 -0.45 13.95
N GLN A 123 -0.11 0.13 13.66
CA GLN A 123 -0.95 0.83 14.61
C GLN A 123 -1.96 -0.12 15.27
N HIS A 124 -2.62 0.34 16.33
CA HIS A 124 -3.55 -0.48 17.15
C HIS A 124 -4.87 -0.83 16.44
N ASP A 125 -5.17 -0.22 15.30
CA ASP A 125 -6.28 -0.57 14.41
C ASP A 125 -5.85 -1.47 13.24
N PHE A 126 -4.58 -1.89 13.23
CA PHE A 126 -3.88 -2.60 12.16
C PHE A 126 -3.65 -1.78 10.88
N SER A 127 -3.80 -0.45 10.90
CA SER A 127 -3.20 0.40 9.88
C SER A 127 -1.68 0.50 10.06
N PHE A 128 -0.98 1.14 9.12
CA PHE A 128 0.46 1.30 9.18
C PHE A 128 0.88 2.72 8.80
N HIS A 129 1.75 3.32 9.62
CA HIS A 129 2.34 4.64 9.36
C HIS A 129 3.84 4.51 9.15
N HIS A 130 4.35 5.00 8.02
CA HIS A 130 5.78 4.95 7.74
C HIS A 130 6.51 6.24 8.16
N ARG A 131 5.78 7.35 8.24
CA ARG A 131 6.33 8.69 8.45
C ARG A 131 5.58 9.43 9.55
N THR A 132 6.08 10.62 9.87
CA THR A 132 5.52 11.53 10.89
C THR A 132 4.32 12.34 10.39
N ASP A 133 3.90 12.13 9.14
CA ASP A 133 2.69 12.70 8.55
C ASP A 133 1.42 11.88 8.89
N TRP A 134 1.60 10.67 9.45
CA TRP A 134 0.53 9.73 9.84
C TRP A 134 -0.41 9.35 8.69
N VAL A 135 0.08 9.49 7.45
CA VAL A 135 -0.66 9.07 6.26
C VAL A 135 -0.69 7.55 6.20
N ASN A 136 -1.83 6.99 5.80
CA ASN A 136 -1.99 5.54 5.66
C ASN A 136 -0.99 4.96 4.66
N ASN A 137 -0.11 4.07 5.11
CA ASN A 137 0.88 3.38 4.29
C ASN A 137 0.74 1.86 4.35
N THR A 138 -0.45 1.35 4.69
CA THR A 138 -0.66 -0.09 4.91
C THR A 138 -0.37 -0.93 3.67
N LEU A 139 -0.81 -0.51 2.48
CA LEU A 139 -0.56 -1.26 1.24
C LEU A 139 0.82 -1.02 0.60
N SER A 140 1.58 -0.04 1.08
CA SER A 140 2.93 0.26 0.56
C SER A 140 4.02 -0.21 1.52
N TYR A 141 4.36 0.58 2.52
CA TYR A 141 5.40 0.24 3.49
C TYR A 141 4.97 -0.86 4.44
N GLY A 142 3.70 -0.86 4.83
CA GLY A 142 3.13 -1.84 5.74
C GLY A 142 3.08 -3.26 5.18
N SER A 143 2.78 -3.41 3.89
CA SER A 143 2.79 -4.70 3.20
C SER A 143 4.21 -5.21 3.03
N GLY A 144 5.16 -4.34 2.64
CA GLY A 144 6.58 -4.71 2.56
C GLY A 144 7.20 -5.10 3.91
N TYR A 145 6.72 -4.50 5.01
CA TYR A 145 7.07 -4.89 6.37
C TYR A 145 6.56 -6.30 6.69
N ALA A 146 5.30 -6.61 6.40
CA ALA A 146 4.75 -7.95 6.58
C ALA A 146 5.49 -9.00 5.73
N SER A 147 5.68 -8.74 4.43
CA SER A 147 6.35 -9.69 3.53
C SER A 147 7.79 -10.01 3.98
N ALA A 148 8.53 -9.02 4.50
CA ALA A 148 9.87 -9.26 5.05
C ALA A 148 9.84 -10.19 6.28
N PHE A 149 8.88 -10.01 7.18
CA PHE A 149 8.70 -10.93 8.30
C PHE A 149 8.31 -12.33 7.81
N ILE A 150 7.33 -12.43 6.90
CA ILE A 150 6.85 -13.72 6.34
C ILE A 150 8.00 -14.50 5.70
N GLU A 151 8.86 -13.83 4.93
CA GLU A 151 10.06 -14.44 4.34
C GLU A 151 10.92 -15.10 5.42
N TRP A 152 11.26 -14.37 6.48
CA TRP A 152 12.12 -14.90 7.54
C TRP A 152 11.45 -15.99 8.37
N ALA A 153 10.21 -15.76 8.80
CA ALA A 153 9.43 -16.74 9.55
C ALA A 153 9.34 -18.07 8.79
N SER A 154 9.08 -18.01 7.47
CA SER A 154 9.04 -19.19 6.60
C SER A 154 10.40 -19.85 6.43
N ASN A 155 11.48 -19.08 6.25
CA ASN A 155 12.81 -19.62 6.02
C ASN A 155 13.38 -20.35 7.26
N VAL A 156 13.00 -19.92 8.46
CA VAL A 156 13.57 -20.42 9.73
C VAL A 156 12.62 -21.33 10.51
N ALA A 157 11.44 -21.63 9.97
CA ALA A 157 10.36 -22.36 10.64
C ALA A 157 10.80 -23.69 11.27
N ASP A 158 11.60 -24.48 10.54
CA ASP A 158 12.07 -25.80 10.96
C ASP A 158 13.46 -25.78 11.62
N THR A 159 13.87 -24.62 12.12
CA THR A 159 15.19 -24.42 12.73
C THR A 159 15.08 -23.96 14.18
N LYS A 160 16.20 -23.98 14.90
CA LYS A 160 16.29 -23.38 16.25
C LYS A 160 16.03 -21.87 16.29
N PHE A 161 15.98 -21.21 15.12
CA PHE A 161 15.70 -19.78 14.99
C PHE A 161 14.23 -19.46 14.71
N ARG A 162 13.35 -20.45 14.74
CA ARG A 162 11.89 -20.28 14.55
C ARG A 162 11.35 -19.12 15.40
N PHE A 163 10.51 -18.30 14.79
CA PHE A 163 9.83 -17.23 15.50
C PHE A 163 8.75 -17.80 16.43
N SER A 164 8.43 -17.05 17.48
CA SER A 164 7.39 -17.41 18.43
C SER A 164 6.00 -17.41 17.79
N GLU A 165 5.13 -18.28 18.31
CA GLU A 165 3.75 -18.36 17.85
C GLU A 165 2.99 -17.04 18.03
N GLN A 166 3.25 -16.31 19.12
CA GLN A 166 2.65 -15.00 19.36
C GLN A 166 2.99 -13.99 18.25
N ALA A 167 4.27 -13.95 17.84
CA ALA A 167 4.72 -13.05 16.79
C ALA A 167 4.09 -13.40 15.43
N VAL A 168 3.99 -14.69 15.11
CA VAL A 168 3.33 -15.18 13.88
C VAL A 168 1.83 -14.88 13.89
N ARG A 169 1.14 -15.11 15.01
CA ARG A 169 -0.31 -14.81 15.13
C ARG A 169 -0.59 -13.32 14.98
N LEU A 170 0.20 -12.46 15.63
CA LEU A 170 0.06 -11.00 15.50
C LEU A 170 0.28 -10.53 14.05
N LEU A 171 1.25 -11.13 13.35
CA LEU A 171 1.43 -10.87 11.92
C LEU A 171 0.22 -11.32 11.09
N ILE A 172 -0.36 -12.49 11.37
CA ILE A 172 -1.56 -12.96 10.66
C ILE A 172 -2.73 -12.00 10.88
N ASP A 173 -2.92 -11.50 12.10
CA ASP A 173 -3.95 -10.51 12.40
C ASP A 173 -3.73 -9.22 11.61
N TYR A 174 -2.50 -8.71 11.56
CA TYR A 174 -2.15 -7.57 10.72
C TYR A 174 -2.37 -7.83 9.23
N TYR A 175 -2.00 -9.02 8.76
CA TYR A 175 -2.14 -9.39 7.36
C TYR A 175 -3.61 -9.43 6.92
N LEU A 176 -4.46 -10.06 7.72
CA LEU A 176 -5.89 -10.21 7.42
C LEU A 176 -6.66 -8.92 7.72
N ASP A 177 -6.53 -8.38 8.93
CA ASP A 177 -7.35 -7.26 9.39
C ASP A 177 -6.80 -5.89 9.03
N GLY A 178 -5.50 -5.78 8.74
CA GLY A 178 -4.83 -4.56 8.28
C GLY A 178 -4.72 -4.50 6.77
N ILE A 179 -3.94 -5.41 6.20
CA ILE A 179 -3.60 -5.41 4.77
C ILE A 179 -4.81 -5.84 3.92
N CYS A 180 -5.32 -7.06 4.12
CA CYS A 180 -6.36 -7.62 3.24
C CYS A 180 -7.68 -6.84 3.31
N LYS A 181 -8.09 -6.34 4.49
CA LYS A 181 -9.31 -5.53 4.61
C LYS A 181 -9.23 -4.16 3.92
N GLN A 182 -8.03 -3.66 3.62
CA GLN A 182 -7.84 -2.42 2.86
C GLN A 182 -7.56 -2.67 1.37
N MET A 183 -7.85 -3.89 0.89
CA MET A 183 -7.74 -4.27 -0.51
C MET A 183 -9.14 -4.57 -1.04
N VAL A 184 -9.39 -4.23 -2.30
CA VAL A 184 -10.59 -4.65 -3.02
C VAL A 184 -10.61 -6.19 -3.02
N TYR A 185 -11.57 -6.76 -2.29
CA TYR A 185 -11.77 -8.20 -2.10
C TYR A 185 -10.56 -8.97 -1.54
N GLY A 186 -9.64 -8.30 -0.83
CA GLY A 186 -8.40 -8.94 -0.36
C GLY A 186 -7.38 -9.27 -1.47
N ARG A 187 -7.63 -8.82 -2.71
CA ARG A 187 -6.90 -9.25 -3.91
C ARG A 187 -6.22 -8.11 -4.66
N ILE A 188 -6.84 -6.94 -4.70
CA ILE A 188 -6.41 -5.81 -5.54
C ILE A 188 -6.22 -4.58 -4.65
N SER A 189 -5.19 -3.78 -4.92
CA SER A 189 -4.92 -2.60 -4.12
C SER A 189 -6.06 -1.58 -4.22
N ASP A 190 -6.49 -1.04 -3.09
CA ASP A 190 -7.47 0.05 -3.07
C ASP A 190 -6.82 1.37 -3.54
N PRO A 191 -7.34 2.02 -4.61
CA PRO A 191 -6.85 3.31 -5.06
C PRO A 191 -6.89 4.40 -3.98
N GLY A 192 -7.74 4.27 -2.96
CA GLY A 192 -7.84 5.20 -1.83
C GLY A 192 -6.51 5.43 -1.12
N ILE A 193 -5.71 4.38 -0.95
CA ILE A 193 -4.49 4.42 -0.13
C ILE A 193 -3.21 4.11 -0.91
N LEU A 194 -3.29 4.12 -2.25
CA LEU A 194 -2.12 4.27 -3.11
C LEU A 194 -1.66 5.73 -3.03
N ASN A 195 -0.67 6.07 -2.21
CA ASN A 195 -0.21 7.46 -2.01
C ASN A 195 0.48 8.02 -3.27
N ARG A 196 1.79 8.27 -3.22
CA ARG A 196 2.55 8.60 -4.44
C ARG A 196 2.58 7.42 -5.44
N ASP A 197 2.39 6.21 -4.93
CA ASP A 197 2.39 4.97 -5.70
C ASP A 197 1.30 4.94 -6.80
N ILE A 198 0.23 5.74 -6.69
CA ILE A 198 -0.81 5.84 -7.73
C ILE A 198 -0.24 6.35 -9.06
N THR A 199 0.87 7.09 -9.04
CA THR A 199 1.49 7.63 -10.25
C THR A 199 2.48 6.69 -10.92
N ARG A 200 2.78 5.54 -10.30
CA ARG A 200 3.69 4.57 -10.90
C ARG A 200 3.04 3.90 -12.11
N PRO A 201 3.77 3.76 -13.24
CA PRO A 201 3.26 3.01 -14.38
C PRO A 201 3.11 1.54 -13.99
N GLY A 202 1.95 0.97 -14.25
CA GLY A 202 1.67 -0.43 -13.92
C GLY A 202 0.24 -0.82 -14.26
N GLU A 203 0.03 -2.13 -14.40
CA GLU A 203 -1.32 -2.67 -14.41
C GLU A 203 -1.73 -2.99 -12.98
N GLU A 204 -3.01 -2.77 -12.69
CA GLU A 204 -3.64 -3.30 -11.50
C GLU A 204 -3.58 -4.82 -11.56
N ARG A 205 -2.92 -5.43 -10.56
CA ARG A 205 -2.66 -6.86 -10.53
C ARG A 205 -3.26 -7.45 -9.27
N VAL A 206 -3.86 -8.63 -9.45
CA VAL A 206 -4.18 -9.49 -8.32
C VAL A 206 -2.87 -9.81 -7.59
N TRP A 207 -2.85 -9.55 -6.28
CA TRP A 207 -1.70 -9.82 -5.44
C TRP A 207 -1.42 -11.32 -5.38
N SER A 208 -0.14 -11.67 -5.25
CA SER A 208 0.30 -13.07 -5.20
C SER A 208 -0.29 -13.82 -3.99
N PRO A 209 -0.65 -15.12 -4.15
CA PRO A 209 -1.03 -15.97 -3.03
C PRO A 209 0.18 -16.44 -2.18
N SER A 210 1.42 -16.16 -2.59
CA SER A 210 2.63 -16.67 -1.91
C SER A 210 2.70 -16.31 -0.43
N ASP A 211 2.42 -15.07 -0.07
CA ASP A 211 2.51 -14.62 1.33
C ASP A 211 1.48 -15.31 2.24
N PRO A 212 0.17 -15.36 1.90
CA PRO A 212 -0.79 -16.08 2.72
C PRO A 212 -0.55 -17.61 2.68
N GLU A 213 -0.02 -18.19 1.59
CA GLU A 213 0.40 -19.61 1.56
C GLU A 213 1.52 -19.89 2.56
N LYS A 214 2.53 -19.01 2.66
CA LYS A 214 3.59 -19.14 3.66
C LYS A 214 3.04 -19.03 5.08
N LEU A 215 2.16 -18.06 5.35
CA LEU A 215 1.49 -17.93 6.64
C LEU A 215 0.68 -19.19 6.99
N ARG A 216 -0.07 -19.71 6.03
CA ARG A 216 -0.88 -20.92 6.16
C ARG A 216 -0.03 -22.17 6.45
N ASN A 217 1.20 -22.23 5.96
CA ASN A 217 2.14 -23.31 6.25
C ASN A 217 2.81 -23.19 7.63
N LEU A 218 2.83 -21.98 8.22
CA LEU A 218 3.46 -21.75 9.52
C LEU A 218 2.57 -22.14 10.71
N THR A 219 1.24 -22.09 10.56
CA THR A 219 0.27 -22.33 11.63
C THR A 219 -1.13 -22.59 11.08
N ASP A 220 -2.02 -23.15 11.89
CA ASP A 220 -3.46 -23.28 11.65
C ASP A 220 -4.29 -22.08 12.16
N TYR A 221 -3.65 -21.13 12.84
CA TYR A 221 -4.32 -19.92 13.33
C TYR A 221 -4.97 -19.13 12.17
N ARG A 222 -6.30 -18.93 12.27
CA ARG A 222 -7.14 -18.27 11.24
C ARG A 222 -7.00 -18.89 9.84
N GLN A 223 -6.72 -20.20 9.79
CA GLN A 223 -6.56 -20.97 8.56
C GLN A 223 -7.66 -20.69 7.52
N ALA A 224 -8.93 -20.71 7.92
CA ALA A 224 -10.05 -20.57 6.98
C ALA A 224 -10.03 -19.23 6.24
N GLU A 225 -9.62 -18.16 6.91
CA GLU A 225 -9.51 -16.83 6.30
C GLU A 225 -8.31 -16.74 5.35
N LEU A 226 -7.16 -17.32 5.74
CA LEU A 226 -5.99 -17.43 4.87
C LEU A 226 -6.30 -18.25 3.61
N ASP A 227 -6.94 -19.42 3.77
CA ASP A 227 -7.36 -20.29 2.67
C ASP A 227 -8.31 -19.55 1.71
N ASN A 228 -9.24 -18.75 2.24
CA ASN A 228 -10.12 -17.93 1.42
C ASN A 228 -9.36 -16.85 0.62
N ILE A 229 -8.40 -16.15 1.25
CA ILE A 229 -7.57 -15.16 0.54
C ILE A 229 -6.70 -15.82 -0.55
N ILE A 230 -6.14 -16.99 -0.27
CA ILE A 230 -5.37 -17.78 -1.26
C ILE A 230 -6.24 -18.15 -2.45
N CYS A 231 -7.42 -18.72 -2.18
CA CYS A 231 -8.40 -19.08 -3.20
C CYS A 231 -8.80 -17.88 -4.06
N LEU A 232 -9.15 -16.76 -3.41
CA LEU A 232 -9.49 -15.51 -4.06
C LEU A 232 -8.37 -15.06 -4.98
N ARG A 233 -7.13 -15.01 -4.50
CA ARG A 233 -5.97 -14.57 -5.32
C ARG A 233 -5.60 -15.51 -6.45
N LYS A 234 -5.93 -16.81 -6.35
CA LYS A 234 -5.81 -17.78 -7.46
C LYS A 234 -6.90 -17.62 -8.53
N GLY A 235 -7.93 -16.81 -8.27
CA GLY A 235 -9.04 -16.60 -9.21
C GLY A 235 -10.03 -17.77 -9.24
N ASP A 236 -10.06 -18.58 -8.20
CA ASP A 236 -11.00 -19.67 -8.06
C ASP A 236 -12.40 -19.13 -7.73
N SER A 237 -13.40 -19.61 -8.47
CA SER A 237 -14.79 -19.15 -8.38
C SER A 237 -15.60 -19.85 -7.28
N SER A 238 -15.01 -20.75 -6.49
CA SER A 238 -15.64 -21.39 -5.34
C SER A 238 -15.65 -20.51 -4.08
N CYS A 239 -14.66 -19.63 -3.92
CA CYS A 239 -14.58 -18.70 -2.79
C CYS A 239 -15.27 -17.37 -3.06
N ARG A 240 -15.65 -16.68 -1.98
CA ARG A 240 -16.30 -15.37 -2.03
C ARG A 240 -15.62 -14.38 -1.09
N PRO A 241 -15.57 -13.09 -1.44
CA PRO A 241 -15.12 -12.06 -0.52
C PRO A 241 -16.04 -12.01 0.71
N GLY A 242 -15.45 -11.93 1.90
CA GLY A 242 -16.20 -11.73 3.15
C GLY A 242 -16.81 -10.33 3.23
N SER A 243 -17.89 -10.18 3.99
CA SER A 243 -18.50 -8.87 4.26
C SER A 243 -17.94 -8.25 5.53
N PHE A 244 -17.67 -6.95 5.52
CA PHE A 244 -17.26 -6.21 6.72
C PHE A 244 -17.45 -4.70 6.56
N ALA A 245 -17.46 -4.00 7.69
CA ALA A 245 -17.32 -2.56 7.81
C ALA A 245 -16.22 -2.27 8.83
N LYS A 246 -15.12 -1.63 8.42
CA LYS A 246 -13.98 -1.35 9.32
C LYS A 246 -13.54 0.10 9.22
N PHE A 247 -13.39 0.73 10.38
CA PHE A 247 -12.76 2.02 10.51
C PHE A 247 -11.35 1.88 11.07
N PHE A 248 -10.37 2.39 10.32
CA PHE A 248 -9.00 2.53 10.76
C PHE A 248 -8.82 3.92 11.38
N TRP A 249 -9.17 4.04 12.66
CA TRP A 249 -9.25 5.30 13.39
C TRP A 249 -7.90 6.02 13.59
N ARG A 250 -6.78 5.31 13.43
CA ARG A 250 -5.44 5.91 13.51
C ARG A 250 -5.10 6.68 12.24
N THR A 251 -5.71 6.35 11.11
CA THR A 251 -5.34 6.86 9.79
C THR A 251 -6.52 7.44 8.98
N ASP A 252 -7.66 7.62 9.64
CA ASP A 252 -8.88 8.21 9.09
C ASP A 252 -9.32 7.56 7.75
N HIS A 253 -9.28 6.23 7.72
CA HIS A 253 -9.68 5.44 6.55
C HIS A 253 -10.82 4.48 6.92
N PHE A 254 -11.90 4.52 6.16
CA PHE A 254 -13.03 3.61 6.33
C PHE A 254 -13.15 2.70 5.12
N VAL A 255 -13.40 1.42 5.35
CA VAL A 255 -13.56 0.41 4.31
C VAL A 255 -14.84 -0.38 4.55
N PHE A 256 -15.53 -0.69 3.45
CA PHE A 256 -16.77 -1.43 3.46
C PHE A 256 -16.77 -2.43 2.31
N GLN A 257 -16.97 -3.69 2.65
CA GLN A 257 -16.97 -4.77 1.67
C GLN A 257 -18.25 -5.59 1.76
N ARG A 258 -18.76 -5.92 0.58
CA ARG A 258 -19.79 -6.93 0.31
C ARG A 258 -19.27 -7.89 -0.76
N PRO A 259 -19.95 -9.02 -1.02
CA PRO A 259 -19.46 -9.98 -2.02
C PRO A 259 -19.40 -9.42 -3.45
N ASP A 260 -20.14 -8.35 -3.71
CA ASP A 260 -20.37 -7.74 -5.03
C ASP A 260 -19.82 -6.32 -5.19
N PHE A 261 -19.46 -5.64 -4.10
CA PHE A 261 -18.74 -4.37 -4.16
C PHE A 261 -17.82 -4.13 -2.97
N TYR A 262 -16.80 -3.31 -3.20
CA TYR A 262 -15.95 -2.72 -2.18
C TYR A 262 -15.99 -1.21 -2.32
N THR A 263 -16.13 -0.50 -1.21
CA THR A 263 -15.99 0.95 -1.18
C THR A 263 -15.13 1.38 -0.01
N SER A 264 -14.35 2.44 -0.24
CA SER A 264 -13.49 3.03 0.78
C SER A 264 -13.67 4.53 0.83
N VAL A 265 -13.46 5.10 2.01
CA VAL A 265 -13.47 6.55 2.23
C VAL A 265 -12.15 6.94 2.87
N ARG A 266 -11.36 7.73 2.15
CA ARG A 266 -10.14 8.35 2.67
C ARG A 266 -10.42 9.76 3.14
N MET A 267 -10.05 10.02 4.38
CA MET A 267 -10.25 11.30 5.05
C MET A 267 -8.94 11.71 5.74
N TYR A 268 -9.01 12.80 6.50
CA TYR A 268 -7.98 13.23 7.43
C TYR A 268 -8.62 14.11 8.50
N SER A 269 -7.99 14.14 9.67
CA SER A 269 -8.30 15.02 10.80
C SER A 269 -7.04 15.80 11.19
N ALA A 270 -7.09 16.60 12.25
CA ALA A 270 -5.89 17.26 12.80
C ALA A 270 -4.80 16.26 13.25
N ARG A 271 -5.11 14.97 13.35
CA ARG A 271 -4.14 13.90 13.66
C ARG A 271 -3.24 13.53 12.49
N ASN A 272 -3.72 13.73 11.26
CA ASN A 272 -3.12 13.15 10.06
C ASN A 272 -2.98 14.21 8.97
N ALA A 273 -1.91 14.13 8.18
CA ALA A 273 -1.85 14.88 6.94
C ALA A 273 -2.78 14.25 5.89
N ASN A 274 -3.28 15.07 4.97
CA ASN A 274 -4.17 14.62 3.90
C ASN A 274 -3.49 13.62 2.94
N MET A 275 -2.22 13.86 2.62
CA MET A 275 -1.42 13.13 1.63
C MET A 275 0.06 13.02 2.04
N GLU A 276 0.74 11.98 1.54
CA GLU A 276 2.20 11.85 1.63
C GLU A 276 2.87 12.92 0.74
N GLU A 277 4.02 13.44 1.16
CA GLU A 277 4.92 14.24 0.33
C GLU A 277 5.29 13.55 -1.00
N PRO A 278 5.53 14.31 -2.09
CA PRO A 278 5.84 13.77 -3.41
C PRO A 278 7.31 13.34 -3.55
N TYR A 279 7.78 12.47 -2.66
CA TYR A 279 9.17 12.04 -2.65
C TYR A 279 9.59 11.49 -4.02
N ASN A 280 10.78 11.89 -4.48
CA ASN A 280 11.37 11.48 -5.78
C ASN A 280 10.51 11.84 -7.01
N GLY A 281 9.68 12.90 -6.93
CA GLY A 281 8.87 13.37 -8.05
C GLY A 281 7.63 12.52 -8.34
N GLU A 282 7.26 11.60 -7.45
CA GLU A 282 6.05 10.79 -7.56
C GLU A 282 4.86 11.47 -6.87
N GLY A 283 3.64 11.35 -7.39
CA GLY A 283 2.45 11.86 -6.71
C GLY A 283 2.23 13.38 -6.78
N LEU A 284 2.85 14.10 -7.73
CA LEU A 284 2.84 15.57 -7.81
C LEU A 284 1.46 16.24 -7.95
N MET A 285 0.39 15.47 -8.21
CA MET A 285 -0.98 15.98 -8.38
C MET A 285 -1.93 15.54 -7.26
N ASN A 286 -1.40 14.93 -6.20
CA ASN A 286 -2.20 14.28 -5.16
C ASN A 286 -2.98 15.24 -4.24
N HIS A 287 -2.84 16.56 -4.36
CA HIS A 287 -3.28 17.58 -3.39
C HIS A 287 -4.65 17.33 -2.76
N PHE A 288 -5.66 16.97 -3.55
CA PHE A 288 -7.05 16.83 -3.08
C PHE A 288 -7.47 15.39 -2.81
N ARG A 289 -6.57 14.41 -2.91
CA ARG A 289 -6.94 12.99 -2.74
C ARG A 289 -7.27 12.58 -1.30
N GLY A 290 -6.92 13.41 -0.32
CA GLY A 290 -7.35 13.24 1.06
C GLY A 290 -8.75 13.80 1.36
N ASP A 291 -9.34 14.63 0.48
CA ASP A 291 -10.47 15.53 0.78
C ASP A 291 -11.84 14.82 0.83
N GLY A 292 -11.91 13.68 1.54
CA GLY A 292 -13.10 12.85 1.63
C GLY A 292 -13.32 12.01 0.36
N THR A 293 -12.24 11.47 -0.19
CA THR A 293 -12.26 10.65 -1.40
C THR A 293 -13.01 9.36 -1.14
N ASN A 294 -13.94 9.00 -2.03
CA ASN A 294 -14.71 7.76 -1.97
C ASN A 294 -14.61 6.98 -3.29
N TYR A 295 -13.92 5.83 -3.25
CA TYR A 295 -13.80 4.92 -4.40
C TYR A 295 -14.86 3.81 -4.30
N LEU A 296 -15.40 3.40 -5.45
CA LEU A 296 -16.32 2.28 -5.59
C LEU A 296 -15.77 1.27 -6.60
N SER A 297 -15.44 0.08 -6.11
CA SER A 297 -14.90 -1.01 -6.92
C SER A 297 -15.91 -2.16 -6.97
N VAL A 298 -16.32 -2.56 -8.16
CA VAL A 298 -17.20 -3.72 -8.41
C VAL A 298 -16.37 -4.84 -9.03
N ARG A 299 -15.64 -4.52 -10.11
CA ARG A 299 -14.72 -5.42 -10.81
C ARG A 299 -13.30 -5.38 -10.22
N GLY A 300 -12.94 -4.25 -9.60
CA GLY A 300 -11.59 -3.98 -9.10
C GLY A 300 -10.64 -3.49 -10.18
N ASP A 301 -11.17 -2.89 -11.24
CA ASP A 301 -10.40 -2.38 -12.37
C ASP A 301 -10.91 -1.03 -12.91
N GLU A 302 -11.87 -0.43 -12.19
CA GLU A 302 -12.56 0.82 -12.53
C GLU A 302 -11.60 2.01 -12.62
N TYR A 303 -10.52 1.99 -11.83
CA TYR A 303 -9.59 3.11 -11.68
C TYR A 303 -8.19 2.82 -12.23
N LYS A 304 -8.00 1.68 -12.91
CA LYS A 304 -6.70 1.28 -13.45
C LYS A 304 -6.18 2.31 -14.45
N ARG A 305 -4.90 2.66 -14.33
CA ARG A 305 -4.18 3.54 -15.28
C ARG A 305 -4.88 4.87 -15.57
N LEU A 306 -5.71 5.39 -14.65
CA LEU A 306 -6.36 6.68 -14.83
C LEU A 306 -5.38 7.83 -14.72
N THR A 307 -4.31 7.69 -13.94
CA THR A 307 -3.32 8.74 -13.61
C THR A 307 -2.97 9.70 -14.76
N PRO A 308 -2.68 9.24 -16.00
CA PRO A 308 -2.30 10.15 -17.10
C PRO A 308 -3.45 11.01 -17.64
N VAL A 309 -4.69 10.61 -17.39
CA VAL A 309 -5.92 11.28 -17.89
C VAL A 309 -6.86 11.70 -16.75
N TYR A 310 -6.41 11.56 -15.50
CA TYR A 310 -7.20 11.83 -14.33
C TYR A 310 -7.34 13.34 -14.13
N ASP A 311 -8.56 13.83 -14.01
CA ASP A 311 -8.81 15.19 -13.55
C ASP A 311 -8.65 15.22 -12.03
N TRP A 312 -7.49 15.73 -11.60
CA TRP A 312 -7.08 15.78 -10.19
C TRP A 312 -7.89 16.77 -9.35
N MET A 313 -8.75 17.61 -9.95
CA MET A 313 -9.74 18.43 -9.24
C MET A 313 -11.13 17.80 -9.19
N LYS A 314 -11.28 16.58 -9.70
CA LYS A 314 -12.53 15.80 -9.67
C LYS A 314 -12.32 14.41 -9.08
N ILE A 315 -11.63 14.35 -7.95
CA ILE A 315 -11.39 13.08 -7.26
C ILE A 315 -12.74 12.48 -6.79
N PRO A 316 -13.03 11.18 -7.05
CA PRO A 316 -14.26 10.52 -6.64
C PRO A 316 -14.58 10.76 -5.16
N GLY A 317 -15.83 11.12 -4.85
CA GLY A 317 -16.31 11.45 -3.52
C GLY A 317 -15.93 12.82 -2.97
N ALA A 318 -14.83 13.42 -3.44
CA ALA A 318 -14.31 14.66 -2.90
C ALA A 318 -15.18 15.87 -3.29
N THR A 319 -15.19 16.88 -2.42
CA THR A 319 -15.81 18.20 -2.69
C THR A 319 -14.69 19.21 -2.85
N ILE A 320 -14.49 19.74 -4.07
CA ILE A 320 -13.30 20.50 -4.45
C ILE A 320 -13.69 21.82 -5.12
N VAL A 321 -13.02 22.90 -4.74
CA VAL A 321 -13.05 24.18 -5.48
C VAL A 321 -12.32 24.01 -6.80
N GLN A 322 -12.98 24.28 -7.92
CA GLN A 322 -12.39 24.19 -9.26
C GLN A 322 -11.47 25.40 -9.50
N LEU A 323 -10.19 25.24 -9.21
CA LEU A 323 -9.16 26.26 -9.35
C LEU A 323 -8.71 26.38 -10.82
N ASP A 324 -8.18 27.55 -11.19
CA ASP A 324 -7.62 27.77 -12.53
C ASP A 324 -6.32 26.97 -12.75
N LYS A 325 -5.61 26.66 -11.65
CA LYS A 325 -4.38 25.86 -11.63
C LYS A 325 -4.31 25.04 -10.35
N MET A 326 -3.73 23.83 -10.43
CA MET A 326 -3.38 23.04 -9.26
C MET A 326 -2.42 23.82 -8.32
N PRO A 327 -2.50 23.62 -7.00
CA PRO A 327 -1.50 24.16 -6.08
C PRO A 327 -0.08 23.66 -6.42
N GLY A 328 0.94 24.36 -5.92
CA GLY A 328 2.34 24.02 -6.17
C GLY A 328 2.72 22.63 -5.63
N GLU A 329 3.80 22.04 -6.15
CA GLU A 329 4.29 20.71 -5.73
C GLU A 329 4.71 20.65 -4.25
N ASN A 330 5.10 21.79 -3.68
CA ASN A 330 5.43 21.95 -2.26
C ASN A 330 4.20 22.14 -1.35
N GLU A 331 2.99 22.12 -1.92
CA GLU A 331 1.73 22.33 -1.21
C GLU A 331 0.86 21.06 -1.19
N ILE A 332 1.40 19.89 -1.54
CA ILE A 332 0.64 18.63 -1.62
C ILE A 332 0.21 18.16 -0.24
N GLN A 333 1.17 18.05 0.68
CA GLN A 333 0.91 17.62 2.05
C GLN A 333 0.43 18.80 2.88
N LYS A 334 -0.73 18.62 3.52
CA LYS A 334 -1.30 19.57 4.48
C LYS A 334 -1.90 18.81 5.66
N TRP A 335 -1.76 19.39 6.85
CA TRP A 335 -2.42 18.87 8.05
C TRP A 335 -3.91 19.18 8.03
N GLY A 336 -4.70 18.24 8.56
CA GLY A 336 -6.12 18.48 8.78
C GLY A 336 -6.38 19.63 9.75
N LEU A 337 -7.54 20.25 9.59
CA LEU A 337 -7.94 21.44 10.36
C LEU A 337 -9.06 21.18 11.38
N THR A 338 -9.56 19.94 11.45
CA THR A 338 -10.71 19.55 12.28
C THR A 338 -10.44 18.22 12.97
N ASP A 339 -10.96 18.05 14.19
CA ASP A 339 -10.85 16.80 14.95
C ASP A 339 -12.00 15.82 14.67
N CYS A 340 -13.13 16.35 14.19
CA CYS A 340 -14.39 15.62 14.03
C CYS A 340 -14.38 14.78 12.75
N VAL A 341 -13.65 13.66 12.84
CA VAL A 341 -13.59 12.60 11.83
C VAL A 341 -13.66 11.26 12.56
N GLY A 342 -14.61 10.43 12.17
CA GLY A 342 -14.86 9.18 12.89
C GLY A 342 -15.94 8.33 12.24
N ALA A 343 -16.12 7.13 12.79
CA ALA A 343 -17.14 6.20 12.33
C ALA A 343 -17.76 5.44 13.51
N VAL A 344 -18.96 4.92 13.28
CA VAL A 344 -19.58 3.87 14.08
C VAL A 344 -19.71 2.63 13.21
N THR A 345 -19.37 1.46 13.75
CA THR A 345 -19.47 0.18 13.05
C THR A 345 -19.68 -0.95 14.04
N ASP A 346 -20.48 -1.94 13.66
CA ASP A 346 -20.63 -3.23 14.38
C ASP A 346 -19.75 -4.34 13.76
N GLY A 347 -18.89 -3.99 12.80
CA GLY A 347 -18.08 -4.92 12.02
C GLY A 347 -18.72 -5.35 10.70
N THR A 348 -20.02 -5.12 10.50
CA THR A 348 -20.78 -5.49 9.29
C THR A 348 -21.36 -4.28 8.58
N TYR A 349 -21.98 -3.38 9.34
CA TYR A 349 -22.57 -2.11 8.90
C TYR A 349 -21.83 -0.94 9.54
N GLY A 350 -21.97 0.25 8.99
CA GLY A 350 -21.40 1.42 9.62
C GLY A 350 -21.78 2.73 8.98
N ALA A 351 -21.48 3.81 9.70
CA ALA A 351 -21.55 5.16 9.19
C ALA A 351 -20.23 5.88 9.52
N VAL A 352 -19.76 6.69 8.59
CA VAL A 352 -18.51 7.45 8.73
C VAL A 352 -18.75 8.91 8.37
N GLY A 353 -18.18 9.82 9.17
CA GLY A 353 -18.35 11.26 9.03
C GLY A 353 -17.02 12.00 8.98
N LEU A 354 -17.01 13.08 8.19
CA LEU A 354 -15.92 14.02 8.02
C LEU A 354 -16.47 15.45 8.13
N ASP A 355 -16.09 16.16 9.19
CA ASP A 355 -16.22 17.62 9.26
C ASP A 355 -15.10 18.23 8.40
N PHE A 356 -15.40 18.40 7.11
CA PHE A 356 -14.42 18.73 6.09
C PHE A 356 -14.09 20.21 6.12
N LYS A 357 -12.79 20.52 6.15
CA LYS A 357 -12.26 21.84 5.86
C LYS A 357 -10.97 21.68 5.06
N SER A 358 -11.02 22.04 3.77
CA SER A 358 -9.88 21.94 2.87
C SER A 358 -8.75 22.87 3.34
N PRO A 359 -7.55 22.35 3.66
CA PRO A 359 -6.42 23.17 4.07
C PRO A 359 -5.83 23.97 2.90
N HIS A 360 -6.15 23.61 1.65
CA HIS A 360 -5.71 24.33 0.46
C HIS A 360 -6.59 25.53 0.11
N THR A 361 -7.90 25.43 0.32
CA THR A 361 -8.87 26.40 -0.22
C THR A 361 -9.79 27.01 0.83
N GLY A 362 -9.82 26.47 2.05
CA GLY A 362 -10.73 26.89 3.11
C GLY A 362 -12.20 26.52 2.88
N LEU A 363 -12.52 25.79 1.79
CA LEU A 363 -13.82 25.17 1.56
C LEU A 363 -14.19 24.29 2.75
N ALA A 364 -15.41 24.45 3.26
CA ALA A 364 -15.96 23.66 4.36
C ALA A 364 -17.21 22.90 3.92
N ALA A 365 -17.42 21.70 4.49
CA ALA A 365 -18.63 20.90 4.32
C ALA A 365 -18.75 19.86 5.45
N LYS A 366 -19.94 19.33 5.68
CA LYS A 366 -20.14 18.11 6.47
C LYS A 366 -20.42 16.95 5.54
N LYS A 367 -19.58 15.92 5.55
CA LYS A 367 -19.68 14.77 4.65
C LYS A 367 -19.91 13.50 5.46
N VAL A 368 -20.92 12.71 5.11
CA VAL A 368 -21.25 11.46 5.82
C VAL A 368 -21.60 10.37 4.82
N TRP A 369 -21.16 9.14 5.12
CA TRP A 369 -21.48 7.93 4.37
C TRP A 369 -22.17 6.93 5.29
N PHE A 370 -23.33 6.43 4.89
CA PHE A 370 -24.08 5.37 5.60
C PHE A 370 -24.06 4.09 4.76
N CYS A 371 -23.52 2.99 5.28
CA CYS A 371 -23.26 1.77 4.52
C CYS A 371 -24.20 0.62 4.93
N PHE A 372 -24.94 0.10 3.95
CA PHE A 372 -25.92 -0.98 4.08
C PHE A 372 -25.59 -2.15 3.13
N ASP A 373 -26.48 -3.13 2.99
CA ASP A 373 -26.19 -4.37 2.25
C ASP A 373 -25.88 -4.18 0.77
N LYS A 374 -26.73 -3.44 0.05
CA LYS A 374 -26.66 -3.29 -1.41
C LYS A 374 -26.39 -1.86 -1.85
N THR A 375 -26.30 -0.95 -0.88
CA THR A 375 -26.27 0.49 -1.13
C THR A 375 -25.54 1.17 0.01
N TYR A 376 -24.87 2.26 -0.33
CA TYR A 376 -24.39 3.22 0.65
C TYR A 376 -24.86 4.61 0.24
N VAL A 377 -25.15 5.46 1.21
CA VAL A 377 -25.71 6.80 1.02
C VAL A 377 -24.66 7.84 1.36
N CYS A 378 -24.36 8.73 0.41
CA CYS A 378 -23.44 9.85 0.60
C CYS A 378 -24.23 11.13 0.81
N LEU A 379 -24.04 11.82 1.94
CA LEU A 379 -24.64 13.11 2.22
C LEU A 379 -23.57 14.19 2.38
N GLY A 380 -23.84 15.36 1.83
CA GLY A 380 -23.03 16.57 1.98
C GLY A 380 -23.90 17.75 2.35
N THR A 381 -23.62 18.40 3.49
CA THR A 381 -24.35 19.59 3.96
C THR A 381 -23.39 20.73 4.28
N ASP A 382 -23.92 21.93 4.48
CA ASP A 382 -23.17 23.12 4.87
C ASP A 382 -21.96 23.45 3.97
N ILE A 383 -22.09 23.10 2.68
CA ILE A 383 -21.03 23.33 1.68
C ILE A 383 -20.87 24.83 1.47
N SER A 384 -19.72 25.36 1.88
CA SER A 384 -19.45 26.80 1.84
C SER A 384 -18.00 27.09 1.48
N SER A 385 -17.80 28.07 0.59
CA SER A 385 -16.47 28.55 0.17
C SER A 385 -16.47 30.07 0.14
N ARG A 386 -15.32 30.67 0.45
CA ARG A 386 -15.07 32.12 0.29
C ARG A 386 -14.52 32.46 -1.11
N MET A 387 -14.14 31.44 -1.88
CA MET A 387 -13.64 31.63 -3.25
C MET A 387 -14.81 31.82 -4.22
N LYS A 388 -14.59 32.59 -5.28
CA LYS A 388 -15.59 32.82 -6.34
C LYS A 388 -15.71 31.63 -7.32
N ASN A 389 -14.73 30.74 -7.31
CA ASN A 389 -14.68 29.55 -8.15
C ASN A 389 -15.82 28.57 -7.85
N GLN A 390 -16.20 27.79 -8.85
CA GLN A 390 -17.22 26.76 -8.71
C GLN A 390 -16.76 25.69 -7.70
N VAL A 391 -17.69 25.24 -6.85
CA VAL A 391 -17.48 24.07 -5.97
C VAL A 391 -18.20 22.89 -6.58
N LEU A 392 -17.49 21.77 -6.76
CA LEU A 392 -18.08 20.52 -7.26
C LEU A 392 -17.88 19.40 -6.24
N THR A 393 -18.89 18.55 -6.07
CA THR A 393 -18.72 17.22 -5.46
C THR A 393 -18.72 16.19 -6.58
N THR A 394 -17.63 15.45 -6.74
CA THR A 394 -17.54 14.42 -7.77
C THR A 394 -18.16 13.13 -7.28
N VAL A 395 -19.20 12.64 -7.97
CA VAL A 395 -19.80 11.33 -7.63
C VAL A 395 -18.83 10.19 -7.95
N ASN A 396 -18.30 10.17 -9.17
CA ASN A 396 -17.28 9.20 -9.58
C ASN A 396 -16.46 9.74 -10.77
N GLN A 397 -15.28 9.17 -10.98
CA GLN A 397 -14.41 9.40 -12.13
C GLN A 397 -13.66 8.10 -12.41
N CYS A 398 -14.22 7.24 -13.27
CA CYS A 398 -13.68 5.93 -13.59
C CYS A 398 -13.56 5.71 -15.10
N LEU A 399 -12.90 4.62 -15.51
CA LEU A 399 -12.91 4.20 -16.91
C LEU A 399 -14.34 3.91 -17.37
N LEU A 400 -14.72 4.49 -18.51
CA LEU A 400 -16.01 4.20 -19.14
C LEU A 400 -16.03 2.72 -19.55
N ASN A 401 -17.03 1.98 -19.06
CA ASN A 401 -17.27 0.60 -19.46
C ASN A 401 -18.75 0.39 -19.77
N GLY A 402 -19.08 0.27 -21.06
CA GLY A 402 -20.46 0.16 -21.53
C GLY A 402 -21.15 1.50 -21.77
N GLN A 403 -22.46 1.44 -21.94
CA GLN A 403 -23.35 2.59 -22.17
C GLN A 403 -23.78 3.19 -20.83
N VAL A 404 -23.78 4.52 -20.72
CA VAL A 404 -24.32 5.23 -19.55
C VAL A 404 -25.82 5.44 -19.78
N THR A 405 -26.65 5.15 -18.78
CA THR A 405 -28.11 5.34 -18.86
C THR A 405 -28.52 6.36 -17.84
N VAL A 406 -29.27 7.39 -18.23
CA VAL A 406 -29.70 8.46 -17.32
C VAL A 406 -31.20 8.39 -17.15
N SER A 407 -31.66 8.64 -15.92
CA SER A 407 -33.05 8.96 -15.65
C SER A 407 -33.21 10.41 -15.20
N ASP A 408 -33.98 11.18 -15.94
CA ASP A 408 -34.30 12.59 -15.65
C ASP A 408 -35.76 12.89 -16.04
N ALA A 409 -36.09 14.14 -16.36
CA ALA A 409 -37.44 14.56 -16.75
C ALA A 409 -37.93 13.90 -18.05
N ASP A 410 -37.03 13.51 -18.96
CA ASP A 410 -37.35 12.93 -20.26
C ASP A 410 -37.52 11.39 -20.21
N GLY A 411 -37.50 10.81 -19.01
CA GLY A 411 -37.59 9.36 -18.80
C GLY A 411 -36.22 8.70 -18.66
N ILE A 412 -36.10 7.45 -19.11
CA ILE A 412 -34.85 6.66 -19.06
C ILE A 412 -34.30 6.59 -20.48
N HIS A 413 -33.07 7.05 -20.68
CA HIS A 413 -32.46 7.06 -22.01
C HIS A 413 -30.94 6.89 -21.94
N PRO A 414 -30.32 6.35 -23.01
CA PRO A 414 -28.87 6.28 -23.10
C PRO A 414 -28.26 7.67 -23.23
N GLN A 415 -27.12 7.88 -22.56
CA GLN A 415 -26.36 9.11 -22.64
C GLN A 415 -25.23 8.97 -23.67
N GLU A 416 -25.24 9.86 -24.66
CA GLU A 416 -24.13 10.02 -25.61
C GLU A 416 -22.84 10.43 -24.92
N ARG A 417 -21.70 10.00 -25.48
CA ARG A 417 -20.37 10.35 -24.99
C ARG A 417 -20.10 11.86 -25.10
N GLY A 418 -19.29 12.35 -24.16
CA GLY A 418 -18.82 13.73 -24.09
C GLY A 418 -19.25 14.43 -22.81
N SER A 419 -18.93 15.72 -22.71
CA SER A 419 -19.36 16.55 -21.59
C SER A 419 -20.82 16.96 -21.78
N ARG A 420 -21.64 16.82 -20.73
CA ARG A 420 -23.06 17.17 -20.72
C ARG A 420 -23.44 17.74 -19.37
N MET A 421 -24.29 18.76 -19.37
CA MET A 421 -24.91 19.33 -18.18
C MET A 421 -26.38 18.97 -18.17
N LYS A 422 -26.84 18.28 -17.14
CA LYS A 422 -28.24 17.90 -16.96
C LYS A 422 -28.81 18.47 -15.67
N LYS A 423 -30.11 18.74 -15.66
CA LYS A 423 -30.88 19.20 -14.48
C LYS A 423 -31.90 18.14 -14.12
N GLY A 424 -32.24 18.01 -12.83
CA GLY A 424 -33.27 17.07 -12.38
C GLY A 424 -32.92 15.60 -12.60
N VAL A 425 -31.62 15.26 -12.64
CA VAL A 425 -31.16 13.88 -12.75
C VAL A 425 -31.56 13.11 -11.49
N ARG A 426 -32.25 11.98 -11.68
CA ARG A 426 -32.67 11.07 -10.62
C ARG A 426 -31.63 9.98 -10.36
N TRP A 427 -31.10 9.39 -11.44
CA TRP A 427 -29.95 8.46 -11.39
C TRP A 427 -29.20 8.43 -12.72
N VAL A 428 -27.95 7.95 -12.68
CA VAL A 428 -27.01 7.78 -13.80
C VAL A 428 -26.40 6.38 -13.72
#